data_AF-A0A258TE41-F1
#
_entry.id   AF-A0A258TE41-F1
#
_cell.length_a   1.000
_cell.length_b   1.000
_cell.length_c   1.000
_cell.angle_alpha   90.00
_cell.angle_beta   90.00
_cell.angle_gamma   90.00
#
_symmetry.space_group_name_H-M   'P 1'
#
loop_
_entity.id
_entity.type
_entity.pdbx_description
1 polymer ?
#
loop_
_entity_poly.entity_id
_entity_poly.type
_entity_poly.pdbx_seq_one_letter_code
_entity_poly.pdbx_strand_id
1 'polypeptide(L)'
;MALSVVAIKAAENRDKAYKLGDRDGLYLLVTPTGGRYWRMNYRYLGKQKTLAFGVWPDTGLSDARVECDAARKVLARGEDPAERMKLDRIAATVAASNSFKAVADEWMLKVEKEGRSAATMKKLRWLLTFINASIGKRPVASISAQELLLMLRKMEGKGRYETAKRLRSTCSQIFRYAIATARADRDVASDLRGALIIPKAVHRAAITTAAEAGDLLRAIDAFDGSSEVHAALRLLPNVFVRPGELRFAEWSDFDLEKAVWTIPPHKTKMRRAHSVPLSVQALAIIRSIEHDAGCPSSEHLAQLGA
;
A
#
# COMPACT_ATOMS: atom_id res chain seq x y z
N MET A 1 -10.80 -38.56 38.52
CA MET A 1 -9.95 -39.48 37.73
C MET A 1 -9.56 -38.75 36.45
N ALA A 2 -8.30 -38.78 36.04
CA ALA A 2 -7.86 -38.08 34.85
C ALA A 2 -8.37 -38.81 33.59
N LEU A 3 -8.89 -38.05 32.63
CA LEU A 3 -9.40 -38.61 31.38
C LEU A 3 -8.24 -39.09 30.50
N SER A 4 -8.45 -40.19 29.76
CA SER A 4 -7.47 -40.76 28.82
C SER A 4 -7.98 -40.71 27.38
N VAL A 5 -7.07 -40.65 26.41
CA VAL A 5 -7.44 -40.65 24.98
C VAL A 5 -8.20 -41.92 24.58
N VAL A 6 -7.86 -43.06 25.20
CA VAL A 6 -8.56 -44.34 24.99
C VAL A 6 -10.00 -44.25 25.47
N ALA A 7 -10.24 -43.69 26.66
CA ALA A 7 -11.58 -43.51 27.20
C ALA A 7 -12.43 -42.54 26.35
N ILE A 8 -11.80 -41.51 25.75
CA ILE A 8 -12.47 -40.60 24.82
C ILE A 8 -12.88 -41.33 23.54
N LYS A 9 -12.00 -42.15 22.96
CA LYS A 9 -12.32 -42.91 21.74
C LYS A 9 -13.43 -43.94 21.98
N ALA A 10 -13.40 -44.62 23.13
CA ALA A 10 -14.41 -45.60 23.54
C ALA A 10 -15.76 -45.00 23.98
N ALA A 11 -15.89 -43.67 24.02
CA ALA A 11 -17.12 -43.00 24.44
C ALA A 11 -18.24 -43.13 23.40
N GLU A 12 -19.24 -43.95 23.70
CA GLU A 12 -20.41 -44.12 22.84
C GLU A 12 -21.43 -42.99 23.01
N ASN A 13 -22.24 -42.77 21.98
CA ASN A 13 -23.34 -41.82 22.03
C ASN A 13 -24.45 -42.39 22.93
N ARG A 14 -25.10 -41.53 23.69
CA ARG A 14 -26.24 -41.88 24.56
C ARG A 14 -27.42 -40.98 24.22
N ASP A 15 -28.63 -41.40 24.60
CA ASP A 15 -29.86 -40.63 24.38
C ASP A 15 -29.84 -39.24 25.04
N LYS A 16 -29.01 -39.05 26.07
CA LYS A 16 -28.80 -37.78 26.76
C LYS A 16 -27.33 -37.40 26.78
N ALA A 17 -27.08 -36.10 26.66
CA ALA A 17 -25.72 -35.56 26.77
C ALA A 17 -25.12 -35.88 28.13
N TYR A 18 -23.87 -36.33 28.15
CA TYR A 18 -23.18 -36.70 29.38
C TYR A 18 -21.74 -36.15 29.39
N LYS A 19 -21.17 -36.07 30.59
CA LYS A 19 -19.84 -35.49 30.82
C LYS A 19 -18.84 -36.58 31.13
N LEU A 20 -17.72 -36.57 30.42
CA LEU A 20 -16.52 -37.31 30.79
C LEU A 20 -15.59 -36.33 31.51
N GLY A 21 -15.56 -36.43 32.84
CA GLY A 21 -14.75 -35.55 33.67
C GLY A 21 -13.25 -35.77 33.48
N ASP A 22 -12.50 -34.67 33.44
CA ASP A 22 -11.05 -34.64 33.62
C ASP A 22 -10.74 -33.81 34.90
N ARG A 23 -9.48 -33.41 35.07
CA ARG A 23 -9.04 -32.59 36.21
C ARG A 23 -9.57 -31.15 36.18
N ASP A 24 -9.57 -30.50 37.34
CA ASP A 24 -9.73 -29.05 37.48
C ASP A 24 -11.01 -28.44 36.87
N GLY A 25 -12.08 -29.23 36.82
CA GLY A 25 -13.36 -28.81 36.26
C GLY A 25 -13.43 -28.89 34.73
N LEU A 26 -12.36 -29.33 34.06
CA LEU A 26 -12.35 -29.71 32.64
C LEU A 26 -13.14 -31.01 32.43
N TYR A 27 -13.90 -31.09 31.36
CA TYR A 27 -14.61 -32.28 30.94
C TYR A 27 -14.86 -32.28 29.42
N LEU A 28 -15.08 -33.45 28.86
CA LEU A 28 -15.60 -33.61 27.51
C LEU A 28 -17.11 -33.81 27.59
N LEU A 29 -17.88 -32.93 26.95
CA LEU A 29 -19.31 -33.08 26.79
C LEU A 29 -19.59 -33.90 25.52
N VAL A 30 -20.14 -35.09 25.69
CA VAL A 30 -20.59 -35.95 24.57
C VAL A 30 -22.08 -35.70 24.35
N THR A 31 -22.45 -35.24 23.15
CA THR A 31 -23.86 -35.03 22.77
C THR A 31 -24.46 -36.29 22.14
N PRO A 32 -25.80 -36.45 22.16
CA PRO A 32 -26.46 -37.58 21.52
C PRO A 32 -26.16 -37.69 20.01
N THR A 33 -25.91 -36.55 19.36
CA THR A 33 -25.53 -36.44 17.96
C THR A 33 -24.07 -36.80 17.65
N GLY A 34 -23.29 -37.19 18.67
CA GLY A 34 -21.87 -37.55 18.52
C GLY A 34 -20.88 -36.39 18.57
N GLY A 35 -21.35 -35.16 18.79
CA GLY A 35 -20.49 -34.01 19.04
C GLY A 35 -19.76 -34.12 20.39
N ARG A 36 -18.46 -33.82 20.41
CA ARG A 36 -17.61 -33.96 21.60
C ARG A 36 -16.90 -32.64 21.89
N TYR A 37 -17.36 -31.93 22.92
CA TYR A 37 -16.92 -30.55 23.19
C TYR A 37 -16.09 -30.46 24.46
N TRP A 38 -14.91 -29.87 24.37
CA TRP A 38 -14.09 -29.56 25.54
C TRP A 38 -14.68 -28.37 26.29
N ARG A 39 -14.96 -28.56 27.58
CA ARG A 39 -15.53 -27.52 28.43
C ARG A 39 -14.94 -27.53 29.83
N MET A 40 -14.85 -26.37 30.46
CA MET A 40 -14.51 -26.24 31.88
C MET A 40 -15.62 -25.52 32.63
N ASN A 41 -16.07 -26.13 33.73
CA ASN A 41 -16.93 -25.47 34.70
C ASN A 41 -16.07 -24.72 35.72
N TYR A 42 -16.40 -23.46 35.97
CA TYR A 42 -15.71 -22.63 36.96
C TYR A 42 -16.69 -21.71 37.68
N ARG A 43 -16.23 -21.06 38.75
CA ARG A 43 -16.99 -20.01 39.45
C ARG A 43 -16.25 -18.69 39.37
N TYR A 44 -17.01 -17.63 39.14
CA TYR A 44 -16.53 -16.26 39.15
C TYR A 44 -17.58 -15.38 39.85
N LEU A 45 -17.16 -14.62 40.87
CA LEU A 45 -18.04 -13.79 41.70
C LEU A 45 -19.30 -14.52 42.19
N GLY A 46 -19.14 -15.75 42.70
CA GLY A 46 -20.23 -16.58 43.22
C GLY A 46 -21.12 -17.23 42.16
N LYS A 47 -20.97 -16.91 40.87
CA LYS A 47 -21.77 -17.49 39.77
C LYS A 47 -21.02 -18.63 39.11
N GLN A 48 -21.73 -19.73 38.83
CA GLN A 48 -21.18 -20.85 38.05
C GLN A 48 -21.24 -20.51 36.56
N LYS A 49 -20.13 -20.69 35.86
CA LYS A 49 -19.96 -20.44 34.43
C LYS A 49 -19.30 -21.64 33.75
N THR A 50 -19.44 -21.71 32.42
CA THR A 50 -18.87 -22.76 31.58
C THR A 50 -18.07 -22.11 30.46
N LEU A 51 -16.81 -22.52 30.30
CA LEU A 51 -15.94 -22.12 29.18
C LEU A 51 -15.82 -23.29 28.19
N ALA A 52 -15.69 -23.01 26.90
CA ALA A 52 -15.48 -24.01 25.86
C ALA A 52 -14.12 -23.81 25.19
N PHE A 53 -13.41 -24.91 24.90
CA PHE A 53 -12.04 -24.89 24.36
C PHE A 53 -11.92 -25.48 22.94
N GLY A 54 -13.00 -26.04 22.41
CA GLY A 54 -13.00 -26.63 21.07
C GLY A 54 -13.75 -27.95 21.02
N VAL A 55 -13.57 -28.66 19.91
CA VAL A 55 -14.25 -29.91 19.59
C VAL A 55 -13.21 -30.99 19.37
N TRP A 56 -13.43 -32.19 19.89
CA TRP A 56 -12.61 -33.35 19.57
C TRP A 56 -13.01 -33.92 18.20
N PRO A 57 -12.06 -34.29 17.31
CA PRO A 57 -10.62 -34.45 17.54
C PRO A 57 -9.76 -33.22 17.23
N ASP A 58 -10.31 -32.13 16.67
CA ASP A 58 -9.55 -30.93 16.27
C ASP A 58 -8.76 -30.31 17.41
N THR A 59 -9.31 -30.35 18.63
CA THR A 59 -8.61 -30.01 19.87
C THR A 59 -8.31 -31.28 20.64
N GLY A 60 -7.03 -31.61 20.80
CA GLY A 60 -6.60 -32.79 21.55
C GLY A 60 -6.81 -32.65 23.06
N LEU A 61 -6.75 -33.77 23.78
CA LEU A 61 -6.80 -33.76 25.26
C LEU A 61 -5.66 -32.93 25.86
N SER A 62 -4.47 -32.97 25.27
CA SER A 62 -3.31 -32.17 25.71
C SER A 62 -3.58 -30.68 25.54
N ASP A 63 -4.06 -30.25 24.37
CA ASP A 63 -4.36 -28.85 24.08
C ASP A 63 -5.48 -28.33 24.99
N ALA A 64 -6.54 -29.14 25.19
CA ALA A 64 -7.62 -28.81 26.11
C ALA A 64 -7.14 -28.60 27.56
N ARG A 65 -6.10 -29.34 28.00
CA ARG A 65 -5.46 -29.13 29.30
C ARG A 65 -4.65 -27.85 29.36
N VAL A 66 -3.89 -27.53 28.30
CA VAL A 66 -3.14 -26.26 28.20
C VAL A 66 -4.08 -25.06 28.26
N GLU A 67 -5.17 -25.10 27.51
CA GLU A 67 -6.20 -24.05 27.51
C GLU A 67 -6.91 -23.94 28.86
N CYS A 68 -7.18 -25.07 29.53
CA CYS A 68 -7.72 -25.09 30.89
C CYS A 68 -6.77 -24.44 31.89
N ASP A 69 -5.48 -24.79 31.85
CA ASP A 69 -4.46 -24.22 32.73
C ASP A 69 -4.28 -22.70 32.49
N ALA A 70 -4.36 -22.25 31.23
CA ALA A 70 -4.37 -20.83 30.88
C ALA A 70 -5.60 -20.10 31.45
N ALA A 71 -6.79 -20.66 31.30
CA ALA A 71 -8.02 -20.08 31.85
C ALA A 71 -7.99 -20.01 33.39
N ARG A 72 -7.39 -21.00 34.06
CA ARG A 72 -7.20 -20.98 35.52
C ARG A 72 -6.24 -19.89 35.97
N LYS A 73 -5.18 -19.59 35.22
CA LYS A 73 -4.28 -18.46 35.53
C LYS A 73 -5.00 -17.13 35.44
N VAL A 74 -5.94 -16.97 34.50
CA VAL A 74 -6.80 -15.78 34.41
C VAL A 74 -7.72 -15.67 35.63
N LEU A 75 -8.37 -16.78 36.03
CA LEU A 75 -9.20 -16.82 37.25
C LEU A 75 -8.42 -16.48 38.52
N ALA A 76 -7.18 -16.97 38.64
CA ALA A 76 -6.32 -16.71 39.79
C ALA A 76 -5.96 -15.22 39.94
N ARG A 77 -6.01 -14.44 38.85
CA ARG A 77 -5.85 -12.97 38.87
C ARG A 77 -7.14 -12.22 39.18
N GLY A 78 -8.24 -12.91 39.43
CA GLY A 78 -9.55 -12.29 39.67
C GLY A 78 -10.23 -11.78 38.40
N GLU A 79 -9.81 -12.24 37.22
CA GLU A 79 -10.44 -11.93 35.94
C GLU A 79 -11.39 -13.07 35.50
N ASP A 80 -12.42 -12.75 34.72
CA ASP A 80 -13.31 -13.75 34.09
C ASP A 80 -12.71 -14.24 32.75
N PRO A 81 -12.35 -15.53 32.61
CA PRO A 81 -11.79 -16.06 31.36
C PRO A 81 -12.73 -15.98 30.16
N ALA A 82 -14.05 -16.08 30.36
CA ALA A 82 -15.00 -16.01 29.26
C ALA A 82 -15.10 -14.57 28.71
N GLU A 83 -15.12 -13.58 29.60
CA GLU A 83 -15.07 -12.17 29.18
C GLU A 83 -13.70 -11.84 28.55
N ARG A 84 -12.60 -12.39 29.08
CA ARG A 84 -11.28 -12.20 28.47
C ARG A 84 -11.22 -12.76 27.05
N MET A 85 -11.65 -14.00 26.82
CA MET A 85 -11.73 -14.58 25.47
C MET A 85 -12.65 -13.79 24.54
N LYS A 86 -13.75 -13.25 25.05
CA LYS A 86 -14.67 -12.41 24.29
C LYS A 86 -14.02 -11.07 23.91
N LEU A 87 -13.34 -10.41 24.84
CA LEU A 87 -12.59 -9.18 24.59
C LEU A 87 -11.46 -9.43 23.59
N ASP A 88 -10.71 -10.51 23.72
CA ASP A 88 -9.65 -10.88 22.79
C ASP A 88 -10.21 -11.18 21.38
N ARG A 89 -11.39 -11.82 21.28
CA ARG A 89 -12.08 -12.03 19.99
C ARG A 89 -12.58 -10.71 19.37
N ILE A 90 -13.19 -9.83 20.16
CA ILE A 90 -13.64 -8.51 19.68
C ILE A 90 -12.43 -7.68 19.23
N ALA A 91 -11.36 -7.67 20.02
CA ALA A 91 -10.11 -7.02 19.68
C ALA A 91 -9.53 -7.60 18.38
N ALA A 92 -9.56 -8.93 18.20
CA ALA A 92 -9.12 -9.58 16.96
C ALA A 92 -9.99 -9.18 15.76
N THR A 93 -11.32 -9.06 15.90
CA THR A 93 -12.21 -8.61 14.83
C THR A 93 -11.99 -7.15 14.47
N VAL A 94 -11.87 -6.25 15.46
CA VAL A 94 -11.55 -4.83 15.24
C VAL A 94 -10.16 -4.68 14.62
N ALA A 95 -9.19 -5.47 15.07
CA ALA A 95 -7.83 -5.51 14.53
C ALA A 95 -7.78 -6.04 13.09
N ALA A 96 -8.63 -7.00 12.73
CA ALA A 96 -8.77 -7.48 11.35
C ALA A 96 -9.37 -6.39 10.43
N SER A 97 -10.33 -5.61 10.93
CA SER A 97 -10.85 -4.43 10.23
C SER A 97 -9.79 -3.31 10.09
N ASN A 98 -8.80 -3.27 10.99
CA ASN A 98 -7.69 -2.32 10.99
C ASN A 98 -6.38 -2.92 10.45
N SER A 99 -6.48 -3.83 9.48
CA SER A 99 -5.29 -4.38 8.81
C SER A 99 -4.47 -3.30 8.09
N PHE A 100 -3.17 -3.50 7.92
CA PHE A 100 -2.31 -2.56 7.19
C PHE A 100 -2.85 -2.26 5.79
N LYS A 101 -3.33 -3.27 5.08
CA LYS A 101 -3.91 -3.10 3.74
C LYS A 101 -5.16 -2.24 3.78
N ALA A 102 -6.07 -2.47 4.73
CA ALA A 102 -7.30 -1.66 4.84
C ALA A 102 -6.97 -0.18 5.08
N VAL A 103 -6.02 0.10 5.99
CA VAL A 103 -5.56 1.47 6.28
C VAL A 103 -4.83 2.07 5.07
N ALA A 104 -4.03 1.29 4.35
CA ALA A 104 -3.33 1.73 3.16
C ALA A 104 -4.29 2.08 2.02
N ASP A 105 -5.35 1.27 1.81
CA ASP A 105 -6.36 1.54 0.78
C ASP A 105 -7.16 2.81 1.12
N GLU A 106 -7.55 3.02 2.38
CA GLU A 106 -8.23 4.24 2.82
C GLU A 106 -7.32 5.48 2.67
N TRP A 107 -6.05 5.36 3.06
CA TRP A 107 -5.06 6.42 2.83
C TRP A 107 -4.89 6.73 1.35
N MET A 108 -4.89 5.71 0.48
CA MET A 108 -4.81 5.88 -0.97
C MET A 108 -6.01 6.67 -1.53
N LEU A 109 -7.24 6.36 -1.08
CA LEU A 109 -8.43 7.12 -1.47
C LEU A 109 -8.36 8.57 -1.00
N LYS A 110 -7.85 8.82 0.21
CA LYS A 110 -7.64 10.19 0.72
C LYS A 110 -6.67 10.97 -0.17
N VAL A 111 -5.49 10.43 -0.45
CA VAL A 111 -4.50 11.16 -1.27
C VAL A 111 -4.94 11.33 -2.73
N GLU A 112 -5.78 10.43 -3.25
CA GLU A 112 -6.42 10.58 -4.56
C GLU A 112 -7.36 11.79 -4.56
N LYS A 113 -8.23 11.91 -3.55
CA LYS A 113 -9.14 13.05 -3.36
C LYS A 113 -8.40 14.38 -3.13
N GLU A 114 -7.21 14.36 -2.53
CA GLU A 114 -6.33 15.54 -2.41
C GLU A 114 -5.68 15.96 -3.76
N GLY A 115 -6.01 15.30 -4.86
CA GLY A 115 -5.55 15.66 -6.19
C GLY A 115 -4.12 15.20 -6.49
N ARG A 116 -3.67 14.10 -5.87
CA ARG A 116 -2.39 13.46 -6.24
C ARG A 116 -2.46 12.96 -7.68
N SER A 117 -1.43 13.23 -8.48
CA SER A 117 -1.40 12.85 -9.90
C SER A 117 -1.63 11.34 -10.12
N ALA A 118 -2.37 10.96 -11.17
CA ALA A 118 -2.60 9.56 -11.55
C ALA A 118 -1.30 8.74 -11.71
N ALA A 119 -0.25 9.34 -12.28
CA ALA A 119 1.06 8.69 -12.43
C ALA A 119 1.71 8.32 -11.08
N THR A 120 1.58 9.20 -10.07
CA THR A 120 2.04 8.93 -8.71
C THR A 120 1.16 7.89 -8.03
N MET A 121 -0.16 7.95 -8.21
CA MET A 121 -1.08 6.94 -7.69
C MET A 121 -0.79 5.54 -8.23
N LYS A 122 -0.51 5.40 -9.53
CA LYS A 122 -0.08 4.14 -10.15
C LYS A 122 1.20 3.59 -9.50
N LYS A 123 2.19 4.45 -9.27
CA LYS A 123 3.44 4.07 -8.59
C LYS A 123 3.21 3.64 -7.14
N LEU A 124 2.36 4.35 -6.40
CA LEU A 124 2.02 3.98 -5.02
C LEU A 124 1.30 2.63 -4.96
N ARG A 125 0.29 2.40 -5.81
CA ARG A 125 -0.39 1.10 -5.91
C ARG A 125 0.60 -0.03 -6.18
N TRP A 126 1.51 0.17 -7.14
CA TRP A 126 2.57 -0.80 -7.45
C TRP A 126 3.53 -1.01 -6.27
N LEU A 127 3.93 0.03 -5.54
CA LEU A 127 4.79 -0.13 -4.35
C LEU A 127 4.11 -0.98 -3.26
N LEU A 128 2.82 -0.77 -3.04
CA LEU A 128 2.08 -1.47 -1.99
C LEU A 128 1.90 -2.97 -2.28
N THR A 129 1.94 -3.40 -3.55
CA THR A 129 1.85 -4.84 -3.87
C THR A 129 3.00 -5.64 -3.26
N PHE A 130 4.19 -5.04 -3.11
CA PHE A 130 5.36 -5.71 -2.53
C PHE A 130 5.20 -6.02 -1.04
N ILE A 131 4.41 -5.23 -0.32
CA ILE A 131 4.30 -5.34 1.14
C ILE A 131 2.99 -5.98 1.59
N ASN A 132 1.92 -5.81 0.79
CA ASN A 132 0.60 -6.35 1.08
C ASN A 132 0.59 -7.89 1.17
N ALA A 133 1.46 -8.58 0.41
CA ALA A 133 1.60 -10.03 0.49
C ALA A 133 2.13 -10.53 1.85
N SER A 134 2.89 -9.70 2.57
CA SER A 134 3.51 -10.09 3.84
C SER A 134 2.76 -9.55 5.05
N ILE A 135 2.59 -8.23 5.14
CA ILE A 135 2.02 -7.56 6.32
C ILE A 135 0.60 -7.06 6.08
N GLY A 136 0.07 -7.18 4.86
CA GLY A 136 -1.21 -6.55 4.48
C GLY A 136 -2.39 -6.97 5.35
N LYS A 137 -2.43 -8.24 5.79
CA LYS A 137 -3.48 -8.78 6.69
C LYS A 137 -3.21 -8.53 8.17
N ARG A 138 -2.01 -8.09 8.54
CA ARG A 138 -1.63 -7.86 9.94
C ARG A 138 -2.31 -6.59 10.44
N PRO A 139 -2.82 -6.57 11.68
CA PRO A 139 -3.29 -5.33 12.31
C PRO A 139 -2.18 -4.27 12.32
N VAL A 140 -2.49 -3.06 11.85
CA VAL A 140 -1.49 -2.00 11.66
C VAL A 140 -0.71 -1.69 12.95
N ALA A 141 -1.37 -1.73 14.11
CA ALA A 141 -0.74 -1.49 15.42
C ALA A 141 0.23 -2.60 15.89
N SER A 142 0.14 -3.80 15.32
CA SER A 142 0.96 -4.95 15.74
C SER A 142 2.22 -5.16 14.90
N ILE A 143 2.42 -4.33 13.88
CA ILE A 143 3.56 -4.43 12.96
C ILE A 143 4.79 -3.82 13.62
N SER A 144 5.84 -4.61 13.77
CA SER A 144 7.10 -4.14 14.36
C SER A 144 8.04 -3.51 13.33
N ALA A 145 8.96 -2.66 13.79
CA ALA A 145 10.02 -2.10 12.95
C ALA A 145 10.90 -3.21 12.35
N GLN A 146 11.17 -4.29 13.10
CA GLN A 146 11.95 -5.44 12.63
C GLN A 146 11.23 -6.19 11.50
N GLU A 147 9.93 -6.45 11.64
CA GLU A 147 9.11 -7.10 10.61
C GLU A 147 9.14 -6.29 9.31
N LEU A 148 8.98 -4.97 9.41
CA LEU A 148 9.09 -4.05 8.26
C LEU A 148 10.50 -4.04 7.66
N LEU A 149 11.56 -3.99 8.48
CA LEU A 149 12.94 -3.96 8.01
C LEU A 149 13.32 -5.21 7.22
N LEU A 150 12.92 -6.41 7.69
CA LEU A 150 13.16 -7.66 6.98
C LEU A 150 12.57 -7.64 5.57
N MET A 151 11.39 -7.03 5.41
CA MET A 151 10.75 -6.89 4.10
C MET A 151 11.46 -5.88 3.21
N LEU A 152 11.89 -4.74 3.76
CA LEU A 152 12.65 -3.74 3.02
C LEU A 152 14.00 -4.30 2.56
N ARG A 153 14.71 -5.05 3.42
CA ARG A 153 15.98 -5.71 3.07
C ARG A 153 15.83 -6.77 1.99
N LYS A 154 14.70 -7.49 1.91
CA LYS A 154 14.42 -8.40 0.78
C LYS A 154 14.36 -7.66 -0.56
N MET A 155 13.95 -6.40 -0.58
CA MET A 155 13.98 -5.58 -1.80
C MET A 155 15.40 -5.11 -2.13
N GLU A 156 16.17 -4.73 -1.10
CA GLU A 156 17.59 -4.36 -1.26
C GLU A 156 18.44 -5.52 -1.78
N GLY A 157 18.22 -6.75 -1.28
CA GLY A 157 18.92 -7.94 -1.78
C GLY A 157 18.67 -8.24 -3.26
N LYS A 158 17.65 -7.63 -3.87
CA LYS A 158 17.38 -7.67 -5.32
C LYS A 158 17.97 -6.47 -6.09
N GLY A 159 18.81 -5.66 -5.45
CA GLY A 159 19.39 -4.43 -6.00
C GLY A 159 18.42 -3.26 -6.12
N ARG A 160 17.21 -3.33 -5.55
CA ARG A 160 16.15 -2.32 -5.71
C ARG A 160 16.17 -1.25 -4.61
N TYR A 161 17.31 -0.61 -4.39
CA TYR A 161 17.53 0.31 -3.28
C TYR A 161 16.57 1.51 -3.25
N GLU A 162 16.38 2.19 -4.38
CA GLU A 162 15.42 3.32 -4.48
C GLU A 162 13.97 2.88 -4.23
N THR A 163 13.60 1.68 -4.66
CA THR A 163 12.27 1.10 -4.40
C THR A 163 12.09 0.85 -2.91
N ALA A 164 13.08 0.26 -2.23
CA ALA A 164 13.04 0.01 -0.80
C ALA A 164 12.91 1.32 0.00
N LYS A 165 13.71 2.33 -0.34
CA LYS A 165 13.64 3.67 0.28
C LYS A 165 12.27 4.31 0.11
N ARG A 166 11.70 4.26 -1.10
CA ARG A 166 10.36 4.80 -1.39
C ARG A 166 9.28 4.02 -0.65
N LEU A 167 9.37 2.70 -0.62
CA LEU A 167 8.42 1.85 0.10
C LEU A 167 8.41 2.18 1.59
N ARG A 168 9.57 2.32 2.24
CA ARG A 168 9.67 2.77 3.65
C ARG A 168 8.97 4.12 3.85
N SER A 169 9.21 5.07 2.95
CA SER A 169 8.57 6.40 3.01
C SER A 169 7.05 6.34 2.81
N THR A 170 6.54 5.42 2.00
CA THR A 170 5.11 5.18 1.83
C THR A 170 4.51 4.52 3.07
N CYS A 171 5.16 3.50 3.64
CA CYS A 171 4.74 2.89 4.90
C CYS A 171 4.66 3.91 6.03
N SER A 172 5.64 4.81 6.15
CA SER A 172 5.61 5.91 7.14
C SER A 172 4.41 6.83 6.98
N GLN A 173 3.97 7.12 5.76
CA GLN A 173 2.75 7.91 5.52
C GLN A 173 1.49 7.15 5.97
N ILE A 174 1.44 5.84 5.71
CA ILE A 174 0.32 4.98 6.11
C ILE A 174 0.26 4.85 7.64
N PHE A 175 1.38 4.63 8.32
CA PHE A 175 1.40 4.59 9.79
C PHE A 175 1.00 5.94 10.40
N ARG A 176 1.47 7.07 9.86
CA ARG A 176 1.02 8.40 10.32
C ARG A 176 -0.48 8.61 10.13
N TYR A 177 -1.04 8.09 9.04
CA TYR A 177 -2.48 8.10 8.82
C TYR A 177 -3.22 7.19 9.82
N ALA A 178 -2.67 6.01 10.13
CA ALA A 178 -3.20 5.12 11.16
C ALA A 178 -3.22 5.81 12.54
N ILE A 179 -2.19 6.58 12.87
CA ILE A 179 -2.13 7.37 14.11
C ILE A 179 -3.22 8.45 14.13
N ALA A 180 -3.33 9.22 13.04
CA ALA A 180 -4.33 10.27 12.93
C ALA A 180 -5.79 9.74 13.01
N THR A 181 -5.99 8.45 12.74
CA THR A 181 -7.29 7.77 12.83
C THR A 181 -7.44 6.89 14.07
N ALA A 182 -6.53 7.01 15.05
CA ALA A 182 -6.52 6.26 16.31
C ALA A 182 -6.46 4.73 16.15
N ARG A 183 -5.79 4.24 15.10
CA ARG A 183 -5.62 2.80 14.80
C ARG A 183 -4.21 2.28 15.05
N ALA A 184 -3.27 3.17 15.35
CA ALA A 184 -1.90 2.85 15.76
C ALA A 184 -1.35 3.98 16.64
N ASP A 185 -0.38 3.66 17.50
CA ASP A 185 0.23 4.67 18.40
C ASP A 185 1.57 5.20 17.89
N ARG A 186 2.20 4.52 16.90
CA ARG A 186 3.55 4.86 16.44
C ARG A 186 3.78 4.55 14.97
N ASP A 187 4.59 5.40 14.32
CA ASP A 187 5.17 5.14 13.01
C ASP A 187 6.47 4.35 13.13
N VAL A 188 6.39 3.03 13.03
CA VAL A 188 7.55 2.13 13.08
C VAL A 188 8.48 2.27 11.86
N ALA A 189 8.01 2.86 10.76
CA ALA A 189 8.85 3.08 9.57
C ALA A 189 9.76 4.31 9.72
N SER A 190 9.47 5.18 10.68
CA SER A 190 10.31 6.33 11.03
C SER A 190 11.64 5.88 11.65
N ASP A 191 11.62 4.85 12.49
CA ASP A 191 12.79 4.24 13.14
C ASP A 191 13.77 3.62 12.15
N LEU A 192 13.29 3.26 10.96
CA LEU A 192 14.09 2.67 9.90
C LEU A 192 14.79 3.69 9.00
N ARG A 193 14.77 4.98 9.36
CA ARG A 193 15.53 6.01 8.65
C ARG A 193 17.03 5.72 8.80
N GLY A 194 17.73 5.61 7.68
CA GLY A 194 19.16 5.25 7.66
C GLY A 194 19.46 3.76 7.78
N ALA A 195 18.45 2.91 8.01
CA ALA A 195 18.65 1.45 8.11
C ALA A 195 18.81 0.73 6.75
N LEU A 196 18.47 1.42 5.65
CA LEU A 196 18.59 0.93 4.28
C LEU A 196 19.80 1.57 3.59
N ILE A 197 20.43 0.82 2.69
CA ILE A 197 21.47 1.28 1.78
C ILE A 197 20.91 2.43 0.95
N ILE A 198 21.62 3.56 1.00
CA ILE A 198 21.36 4.69 0.15
C ILE A 198 22.22 4.50 -1.10
N PRO A 199 21.63 4.23 -2.27
CA PRO A 199 22.41 4.08 -3.49
C PRO A 199 23.05 5.43 -3.80
N LYS A 200 24.32 5.41 -4.21
CA LYS A 200 24.95 6.62 -4.76
C LYS A 200 24.20 6.98 -6.04
N ALA A 201 23.64 8.18 -6.08
CA ALA A 201 22.92 8.65 -7.26
C ALA A 201 23.92 8.81 -8.42
N VAL A 202 23.77 7.97 -9.45
CA VAL A 202 24.45 8.19 -10.73
C VAL A 202 23.53 9.08 -11.54
N HIS A 203 23.84 10.37 -11.56
CA HIS A 203 23.15 11.31 -12.43
C HIS A 203 23.57 11.06 -13.87
N ARG A 204 22.63 11.22 -14.82
CA ARG A 204 23.02 11.30 -16.24
C ARG A 204 23.88 12.56 -16.40
N ALA A 205 25.06 12.41 -16.98
CA ALA A 205 25.95 13.53 -17.22
C ALA A 205 25.21 14.57 -18.08
N ALA A 206 25.22 15.82 -17.61
CA ALA A 206 24.78 16.93 -18.44
C ALA A 206 25.85 17.21 -19.48
N ILE A 207 25.44 17.53 -20.70
CA ILE A 207 26.35 18.11 -21.69
C ILE A 207 26.68 19.53 -21.23
N THR A 208 27.95 19.79 -20.94
CA THR A 208 28.40 21.09 -20.40
C THR A 208 29.38 21.82 -21.32
N THR A 209 29.81 21.20 -22.41
CA THR A 209 30.74 21.80 -23.36
C THR A 209 30.07 22.10 -24.71
N ALA A 210 30.55 23.13 -25.39
CA ALA A 210 30.05 23.49 -26.72
C ALA A 210 30.32 22.40 -27.77
N ALA A 211 31.45 21.68 -27.65
CA ALA A 211 31.81 20.60 -28.57
C ALA A 211 30.80 19.43 -28.48
N GLU A 212 30.55 18.93 -27.27
CA GLU A 212 29.57 17.86 -27.03
C GLU A 212 28.14 18.28 -27.38
N ALA A 213 27.79 19.56 -27.15
CA ALA A 213 26.51 20.10 -27.60
C ALA A 213 26.40 20.09 -29.13
N GLY A 214 27.47 20.46 -29.82
CA GLY A 214 27.55 20.36 -31.28
C GLY A 214 27.42 18.93 -31.79
N ASP A 215 28.02 17.95 -31.11
CA ASP A 215 27.88 16.53 -31.44
C ASP A 215 26.43 16.06 -31.29
N LEU A 216 25.76 16.44 -30.19
CA LEU A 216 24.34 16.14 -30.00
C LEU A 216 23.47 16.74 -31.12
N LEU A 217 23.69 18.00 -31.48
CA LEU A 217 22.90 18.67 -32.52
C LEU A 217 23.08 17.99 -33.88
N ARG A 218 24.32 17.61 -34.25
CA ARG A 218 24.59 16.84 -35.47
C ARG A 218 23.91 15.46 -35.44
N ALA A 219 23.92 14.79 -34.29
CA ALA A 219 23.25 13.50 -34.13
C ALA A 219 21.73 13.62 -34.26
N ILE A 220 21.15 14.74 -33.79
CA ILE A 220 19.73 15.06 -33.98
C ILE A 220 19.43 15.29 -35.45
N ASP A 221 20.23 16.09 -36.17
CA ASP A 221 20.01 16.40 -37.58
C ASP A 221 20.15 15.15 -38.49
N ALA A 222 21.00 14.20 -38.11
CA ALA A 222 21.19 12.93 -38.81
C ALA A 222 20.15 11.85 -38.44
N PHE A 223 19.20 12.14 -37.55
CA PHE A 223 18.18 11.18 -37.12
C PHE A 223 17.23 10.83 -38.27
N ASP A 224 17.15 9.54 -38.61
CA ASP A 224 16.41 8.99 -39.75
C ASP A 224 15.04 8.40 -39.36
N GLY A 225 14.55 8.70 -38.15
CA GLY A 225 13.23 8.28 -37.68
C GLY A 225 12.08 9.13 -38.22
N SER A 226 10.92 9.04 -37.56
CA SER A 226 9.72 9.76 -38.02
C SER A 226 9.91 11.29 -37.99
N SER A 227 9.26 11.98 -38.93
CA SER A 227 9.36 13.44 -39.08
C SER A 227 8.92 14.19 -37.81
N GLU A 228 7.93 13.67 -37.08
CA GLU A 228 7.43 14.27 -35.84
C GLU A 228 8.46 14.14 -34.71
N VAL A 229 9.10 12.97 -34.57
CA VAL A 229 10.15 12.75 -33.58
C VAL A 229 11.37 13.60 -33.91
N HIS A 230 11.74 13.69 -35.20
CA HIS A 230 12.83 14.53 -35.65
C HIS A 230 12.55 16.02 -35.36
N ALA A 231 11.37 16.52 -35.68
CA ALA A 231 10.96 17.89 -35.36
C ALA A 231 10.98 18.16 -33.85
N ALA A 232 10.48 17.24 -33.02
CA ALA A 232 10.51 17.36 -31.57
C ALA A 232 11.95 17.39 -31.01
N LEU A 233 12.85 16.56 -31.53
CA LEU A 233 14.26 16.55 -31.15
C LEU A 233 14.96 17.86 -31.54
N ARG A 234 14.64 18.44 -32.69
CA ARG A 234 15.19 19.74 -33.13
C ARG A 234 14.60 20.91 -32.34
N LEU A 235 13.34 20.82 -31.91
CA LEU A 235 12.69 21.85 -31.10
C LEU A 235 13.22 21.90 -29.67
N LEU A 236 13.44 20.75 -29.04
CA LEU A 236 13.75 20.68 -27.60
C LEU A 236 14.97 21.55 -27.17
N PRO A 237 16.09 21.62 -27.92
CA PRO A 237 17.21 22.51 -27.63
C PRO A 237 16.89 24.01 -27.78
N ASN A 238 15.81 24.37 -28.47
CA ASN A 238 15.40 25.76 -28.64
C ASN A 238 14.46 26.24 -27.53
N VAL A 239 13.68 25.33 -26.95
CA VAL A 239 12.60 25.68 -25.99
C VAL A 239 12.86 25.22 -24.55
N PHE A 240 13.74 24.24 -24.33
CA PHE A 240 14.13 23.72 -23.01
C PHE A 240 12.99 23.27 -22.07
N VAL A 241 11.82 23.00 -22.64
CA VAL A 241 10.67 22.46 -21.90
C VAL A 241 10.89 21.00 -21.53
N ARG A 242 10.03 20.43 -20.68
CA ARG A 242 10.07 18.98 -20.45
C ARG A 242 9.65 18.23 -21.71
N PRO A 243 10.26 17.07 -22.03
CA PRO A 243 9.85 16.27 -23.19
C PRO A 243 8.36 15.92 -23.22
N GLY A 244 7.75 15.71 -22.04
CA GLY A 244 6.31 15.47 -21.94
C GLY A 244 5.46 16.70 -22.27
N GLU A 245 5.93 17.91 -21.94
CA GLU A 245 5.24 19.16 -22.28
C GLU A 245 5.28 19.36 -23.81
N LEU A 246 6.42 19.11 -24.45
CA LEU A 246 6.56 19.18 -25.92
C LEU A 246 5.72 18.15 -26.66
N ARG A 247 5.74 16.89 -26.20
CA ARG A 247 5.01 15.78 -26.85
C ARG A 247 3.48 15.97 -26.84
N PHE A 248 2.95 16.72 -25.86
CA PHE A 248 1.51 16.97 -25.71
C PHE A 248 1.14 18.42 -26.05
N ALA A 249 2.01 19.15 -26.73
CA ALA A 249 1.70 20.47 -27.23
C ALA A 249 0.61 20.37 -28.30
N GLU A 250 -0.36 21.28 -28.24
CA GLU A 250 -1.41 21.42 -29.25
C GLU A 250 -1.18 22.70 -30.05
N TRP A 251 -1.66 22.74 -31.30
CA TRP A 251 -1.54 23.93 -32.15
C TRP A 251 -2.13 25.19 -31.51
N SER A 252 -3.22 25.04 -30.76
CA SER A 252 -3.85 26.10 -29.96
C SER A 252 -2.97 26.67 -28.84
N ASP A 253 -1.93 25.94 -28.41
CA ASP A 253 -0.98 26.43 -27.42
C ASP A 253 0.00 27.46 -28.05
N PHE A 254 0.13 27.50 -29.38
CA PHE A 254 1.09 28.35 -30.10
C PHE A 254 0.44 29.60 -30.71
N ASP A 255 0.94 30.77 -30.30
CA ASP A 255 0.71 32.04 -30.98
C ASP A 255 1.91 32.32 -31.89
N LEU A 256 1.81 31.90 -33.16
CA LEU A 256 2.91 32.00 -34.12
C LEU A 256 3.15 33.45 -34.60
N GLU A 257 2.18 34.34 -34.43
CA GLU A 257 2.33 35.77 -34.74
C GLU A 257 3.13 36.47 -33.64
N LYS A 258 2.78 36.20 -32.38
CA LYS A 258 3.53 36.72 -31.23
C LYS A 258 4.81 35.93 -30.94
N ALA A 259 5.05 34.84 -31.66
CA ALA A 259 6.16 33.92 -31.46
C ALA A 259 6.23 33.40 -30.00
N VAL A 260 5.09 32.98 -29.45
CA VAL A 260 5.02 32.46 -28.08
C VAL A 260 4.25 31.14 -28.05
N TRP A 261 4.82 30.16 -27.36
CA TRP A 261 4.11 28.95 -26.96
C TRP A 261 3.68 29.08 -25.49
N THR A 262 2.38 29.00 -25.21
CA THR A 262 1.84 29.05 -23.85
C THR A 262 1.40 27.66 -23.40
N ILE A 263 2.18 27.06 -22.51
CA ILE A 263 1.87 25.75 -21.95
C ILE A 263 0.84 25.91 -20.82
N PRO A 264 -0.37 25.31 -20.93
CA PRO A 264 -1.41 25.50 -19.94
C PRO A 264 -1.07 24.82 -18.60
N PRO A 265 -1.61 25.31 -17.46
CA PRO A 265 -1.27 24.81 -16.13
C PRO A 265 -1.46 23.30 -15.94
N HIS A 266 -2.45 22.69 -16.60
CA HIS A 266 -2.74 21.26 -16.46
C HIS A 266 -1.73 20.36 -17.20
N LYS A 267 -0.96 20.91 -18.16
CA LYS A 267 0.14 20.21 -18.86
C LYS A 267 1.49 20.40 -18.16
N THR A 268 1.64 21.39 -17.27
CA THR A 268 2.90 21.63 -16.56
C THR A 268 2.98 20.91 -15.21
N LYS A 269 4.19 20.44 -14.86
CA LYS A 269 4.41 19.78 -13.56
C LYS A 269 4.11 20.69 -12.36
N MET A 270 4.34 22.00 -12.52
CA MET A 270 4.21 23.00 -11.45
C MET A 270 2.80 23.60 -11.35
N ARG A 271 1.86 23.18 -12.20
CA ARG A 271 0.46 23.68 -12.22
C ARG A 271 0.36 25.19 -12.41
N ARG A 272 1.24 25.76 -13.22
CA ARG A 272 1.25 27.17 -13.59
C ARG A 272 1.41 27.28 -15.10
N ALA A 273 0.73 28.24 -15.72
CA ALA A 273 0.92 28.53 -17.14
C ALA A 273 2.38 28.95 -17.37
N HIS A 274 2.99 28.46 -18.45
CA HIS A 274 4.37 28.76 -18.78
C HIS A 274 4.45 29.24 -20.23
N SER A 275 4.82 30.51 -20.41
CA SER A 275 5.06 31.09 -21.73
C SER A 275 6.52 30.90 -22.12
N VAL A 276 6.72 30.35 -23.32
CA VAL A 276 8.01 30.05 -23.92
C VAL A 276 8.15 30.88 -25.20
N PRO A 277 9.01 31.89 -25.23
CA PRO A 277 9.33 32.62 -26.46
C PRO A 277 9.94 31.68 -27.50
N LEU A 278 9.53 31.82 -28.75
CA LEU A 278 9.97 30.98 -29.87
C LEU A 278 11.04 31.72 -30.67
N SER A 279 12.21 31.09 -30.81
CA SER A 279 13.26 31.56 -31.70
C SER A 279 12.84 31.42 -33.17
N VAL A 280 13.55 32.10 -34.07
CA VAL A 280 13.33 31.96 -35.53
C VAL A 280 13.49 30.51 -35.98
N GLN A 281 14.46 29.80 -35.40
CA GLN A 281 14.70 28.38 -35.63
C GLN A 281 13.53 27.53 -35.15
N ALA A 282 13.00 27.79 -33.95
CA ALA A 282 11.84 27.07 -33.42
C ALA A 282 10.60 27.29 -34.32
N LEU A 283 10.35 28.53 -34.75
CA LEU A 283 9.25 28.85 -35.67
C LEU A 283 9.41 28.12 -37.01
N ALA A 284 10.62 28.10 -37.57
CA ALA A 284 10.88 27.39 -38.83
C ALA A 284 10.60 25.88 -38.71
N ILE A 285 11.01 25.27 -37.59
CA ILE A 285 10.72 23.85 -37.34
C ILE A 285 9.22 23.62 -37.16
N ILE A 286 8.54 24.43 -36.34
CA ILE A 286 7.08 24.30 -36.13
C ILE A 286 6.32 24.42 -37.44
N ARG A 287 6.67 25.40 -38.28
CA ARG A 287 6.04 25.60 -39.60
C ARG A 287 6.30 24.47 -40.60
N SER A 288 7.36 23.68 -40.38
CA SER A 288 7.65 22.52 -41.24
C SER A 288 6.82 21.28 -40.88
N ILE A 289 6.11 21.28 -39.74
CA ILE A 289 5.26 20.17 -39.32
C ILE A 289 3.94 20.25 -40.09
N GLU A 290 3.64 19.22 -40.87
CA GLU A 290 2.34 19.08 -41.51
C GLU A 290 1.23 18.94 -40.46
N HIS A 291 0.16 19.71 -40.62
CA HIS A 291 -1.02 19.63 -39.79
C HIS A 291 -2.26 19.95 -40.60
N ASP A 292 -3.40 19.35 -40.24
CA ASP A 292 -4.66 19.65 -40.87
C ASP A 292 -5.05 21.11 -40.60
N ALA A 293 -5.19 21.90 -41.66
CA ALA A 293 -5.50 23.34 -41.65
C ALA A 293 -6.88 23.70 -41.04
N GLY A 294 -7.56 22.76 -40.39
CA GLY A 294 -8.88 22.92 -39.78
C GLY A 294 -8.88 23.26 -38.29
N CYS A 295 -7.73 23.57 -37.67
CA CYS A 295 -7.68 24.00 -36.28
C CYS A 295 -8.11 25.49 -36.20
N PRO A 296 -9.26 25.84 -35.59
CA PRO A 296 -9.74 27.22 -35.62
C PRO A 296 -8.78 28.14 -34.86
N SER A 297 -8.41 29.26 -35.48
CA SER A 297 -7.78 30.36 -34.77
C SER A 297 -8.69 30.81 -33.61
N SER A 298 -8.08 31.34 -32.54
CA SER A 298 -8.82 31.79 -31.34
C SER A 298 -9.97 32.77 -31.62
N GLU A 299 -9.97 33.44 -32.78
CA GLU A 299 -11.07 34.29 -33.25
C GLU A 299 -12.36 33.52 -33.58
N HIS A 300 -12.27 32.25 -34.01
CA HIS A 300 -13.44 31.45 -34.37
C HIS A 300 -14.19 30.92 -33.14
N LEU A 301 -13.49 30.72 -32.02
CA LEU A 301 -14.10 30.29 -30.74
C LEU A 301 -14.83 31.44 -30.01
N ALA A 302 -14.47 32.70 -30.31
CA ALA A 302 -15.17 33.87 -29.76
C ALA A 302 -16.51 34.16 -30.47
N GLN A 303 -16.72 33.64 -31.70
CA GLN A 303 -17.97 33.78 -32.44
C GLN A 303 -18.99 32.66 -32.16
N LEU A 304 -18.56 31.53 -31.59
CA LEU A 304 -19.41 30.39 -31.24
C LEU A 304 -19.83 30.42 -29.77
N GLY A 305 -20.40 31.55 -29.32
CA GLY A 305 -20.94 31.69 -27.97
C GLY A 305 -21.92 30.57 -27.61
N ALA A 306 -21.52 29.72 -26.67
CA ALA A 306 -22.35 28.81 -25.88
C ALA A 306 -21.68 28.56 -24.52
#